data_AF-A0A857VC95-F1
#
_entry.id   AF-A0A857VC95-F1
#
_cell.length_a   1.000
_cell.length_b   1.000
_cell.length_c   1.000
_cell.angle_alpha   90.00
_cell.angle_beta   90.00
_cell.angle_gamma   90.00
#
_symmetry.space_group_name_H-M   'P 1'
#
loop_
_entity.id
_entity.type
_entity.pdbx_description
1 polymer ?
#
loop_
_entity_poly.entity_id
_entity_poly.type
_entity_poly.pdbx_seq_one_letter_code
_entity_poly.pdbx_strand_id
1 'polypeptide(L)'
;MADNRQLRKSIKHIRAIKTWQLIIVLVLMLFLTATFLRLNNTGMIARRNAVTSADKAGDAQETSARLYDLQRFSSSHMNASSGTLYLQEQYNRDVKKAMTGNSPGGADSPQARADAVCNPNLSIRGYSKAYQDCMLAELTKEGQVTDPSTIKLPNPALYRYEFNAPIWSPDFAGWSIVATFFVMIITVVRLIALGVLRLLLRRHYRQL
;
A
#
# COMPACT_ATOMS: atom_id res chain seq x y z
N MET A 1 -56.56 18.78 -3.43
CA MET A 1 -56.28 18.90 -1.97
C MET A 1 -55.70 17.60 -1.38
N ALA A 2 -54.59 17.08 -1.92
CA ALA A 2 -53.99 15.80 -1.46
C ALA A 2 -52.57 15.94 -0.85
N ASP A 3 -51.97 17.12 -0.91
CA ASP A 3 -50.52 17.29 -0.66
C ASP A 3 -50.17 17.54 0.82
N ASN A 4 -51.06 18.22 1.55
CA ASN A 4 -50.79 18.62 2.95
C ASN A 4 -50.71 17.43 3.94
N ARG A 5 -51.38 16.30 3.66
CA ARG A 5 -51.33 15.11 4.54
C ARG A 5 -50.04 14.31 4.37
N GLN A 6 -49.51 14.21 3.14
CA GLN A 6 -48.21 13.57 2.88
C GLN A 6 -47.07 14.42 3.45
N LEU A 7 -47.09 15.73 3.23
CA LEU A 7 -46.14 16.68 3.83
C LEU A 7 -46.12 16.59 5.37
N ARG A 8 -47.29 16.58 6.03
CA ARG A 8 -47.38 16.45 7.50
C ARG A 8 -46.85 15.12 8.02
N LYS A 9 -47.05 14.00 7.30
CA LYS A 9 -46.51 12.69 7.69
C LYS A 9 -44.98 12.66 7.58
N SER A 10 -44.41 13.19 6.50
CA SER A 10 -42.95 13.27 6.30
C SER A 10 -42.29 14.14 7.36
N ILE A 11 -42.89 15.28 7.72
CA ILE A 11 -42.39 16.16 8.79
C ILE A 11 -42.43 15.45 10.16
N LYS A 12 -43.47 14.64 10.44
CA LYS A 12 -43.56 13.86 11.69
C LYS A 12 -42.45 12.81 11.79
N HIS A 13 -42.14 12.09 10.70
CA HIS A 13 -41.04 11.12 10.69
C HIS A 13 -39.66 11.77 10.86
N ILE A 14 -39.43 12.93 10.25
CA ILE A 14 -38.19 13.69 10.43
C ILE A 14 -38.03 14.13 11.90
N ARG A 15 -39.12 14.49 12.58
CA ARG A 15 -39.11 14.90 14.01
C ARG A 15 -39.01 13.72 14.99
N ALA A 16 -39.32 12.50 14.55
CA ALA A 16 -39.29 11.30 15.40
C ALA A 16 -37.85 10.78 15.66
N ILE A 17 -36.94 10.97 14.71
CA ILE A 17 -35.54 10.55 14.88
C ILE A 17 -34.85 11.55 15.82
N LYS A 18 -34.55 11.11 17.04
CA LYS A 18 -33.81 11.92 18.02
C LYS A 18 -32.38 12.10 17.52
N THR A 19 -31.81 13.30 17.67
CA THR A 19 -30.43 13.60 17.26
C THR A 19 -29.41 12.65 17.86
N TRP A 20 -29.63 12.17 19.09
CA TRP A 20 -28.76 11.18 19.72
C TRP A 20 -28.76 9.82 19.01
N GLN A 21 -29.89 9.40 18.39
CA GLN A 21 -29.92 8.18 17.59
C GLN A 21 -29.04 8.30 16.34
N LEU A 22 -29.02 9.47 15.69
CA LEU A 22 -28.14 9.73 14.55
C LEU A 22 -26.66 9.68 14.96
N ILE A 23 -26.32 10.16 16.15
CA ILE A 23 -24.95 10.08 16.68
C ILE A 23 -24.54 8.62 16.89
N ILE A 24 -25.41 7.79 17.49
CA ILE A 24 -25.13 6.35 17.67
C ILE A 24 -24.93 5.67 16.31
N VAL A 25 -25.82 5.91 15.35
CA VAL A 25 -25.70 5.36 14.00
C VAL A 25 -24.40 5.81 13.34
N LEU A 26 -24.03 7.09 13.47
CA LEU A 26 -22.78 7.61 12.93
C LEU A 26 -21.55 6.91 13.54
N VAL A 27 -21.53 6.69 14.85
CA VAL A 27 -20.43 5.99 15.54
C VAL A 27 -20.31 4.55 15.03
N LEU A 28 -21.43 3.84 14.91
CA LEU A 28 -21.44 2.46 14.39
C LEU A 28 -20.97 2.41 12.92
N MET A 29 -21.43 3.35 12.10
CA MET A 29 -21.03 3.46 10.68
C MET A 29 -19.55 3.79 10.52
N LEU A 30 -18.99 4.67 11.37
CA LEU A 30 -17.56 4.97 11.40
C LEU A 30 -16.74 3.71 11.75
N PHE A 31 -17.18 2.94 12.74
CA PHE A 31 -16.52 1.69 13.12
C PHE A 31 -16.53 0.65 11.99
N LEU A 32 -17.69 0.46 11.33
CA LEU A 32 -17.81 -0.43 10.18
C LEU A 32 -16.91 0.01 9.02
N THR A 33 -16.92 1.30 8.71
CA THR A 33 -16.08 1.90 7.66
C THR A 33 -14.60 1.67 7.95
N ALA A 34 -14.15 1.93 9.19
CA ALA A 34 -12.77 1.68 9.61
C ALA A 34 -12.38 0.20 9.48
N THR A 35 -13.31 -0.71 9.78
CA THR A 35 -13.10 -2.16 9.65
C THR A 35 -12.92 -2.57 8.20
N PHE A 36 -13.75 -2.10 7.27
CA PHE A 36 -13.60 -2.39 5.85
C PHE A 36 -12.32 -1.77 5.25
N LEU A 37 -11.98 -0.54 5.64
CA LEU A 37 -10.71 0.08 5.24
C LEU A 37 -9.51 -0.73 5.72
N ARG A 38 -9.58 -1.25 6.96
CA ARG A 38 -8.55 -2.14 7.50
C ARG A 38 -8.46 -3.44 6.72
N LEU A 39 -9.60 -4.03 6.35
CA LEU A 39 -9.63 -5.26 5.56
C LEU A 39 -8.92 -5.08 4.21
N ASN A 40 -9.22 -3.99 3.49
CA ASN A 40 -8.51 -3.65 2.24
C ASN A 40 -7.00 -3.54 2.45
N ASN A 41 -6.56 -2.80 3.48
CA ASN A 41 -5.14 -2.63 3.77
C ASN A 41 -4.46 -3.97 4.11
N THR A 42 -5.04 -4.77 4.99
CA THR A 42 -4.50 -6.10 5.35
C THR A 42 -4.44 -7.06 4.17
N GLY A 43 -5.42 -6.99 3.26
CA GLY A 43 -5.44 -7.76 2.01
C GLY A 43 -4.30 -7.38 1.05
N MET A 44 -3.92 -6.10 1.02
CA MET A 44 -2.74 -5.64 0.29
C MET A 44 -1.45 -6.14 0.96
N ILE A 45 -1.34 -6.03 2.29
CA ILE A 45 -0.15 -6.48 3.03
C ILE A 45 0.10 -7.97 2.79
N ALA A 46 -0.96 -8.79 2.82
CA ALA A 46 -0.86 -10.22 2.56
C ALA A 46 -0.27 -10.52 1.17
N ARG A 47 -0.73 -9.78 0.14
CA ARG A 47 -0.21 -9.92 -1.24
C ARG A 47 1.22 -9.43 -1.37
N ARG A 48 1.56 -8.32 -0.73
CA ARG A 48 2.95 -7.83 -0.67
C ARG A 48 3.88 -8.87 -0.05
N ASN A 49 3.45 -9.50 1.05
CA ASN A 49 4.21 -10.58 1.68
C ASN A 49 4.34 -11.80 0.78
N ALA A 50 3.30 -12.13 0.00
CA ALA A 50 3.36 -13.22 -0.97
C ALA A 50 4.39 -12.95 -2.09
N VAL A 51 4.48 -11.71 -2.60
CA VAL A 51 5.55 -11.32 -3.55
C VAL A 51 6.93 -11.51 -2.90
N THR A 52 7.13 -10.99 -1.70
CA THR A 52 8.42 -11.13 -0.99
C THR A 52 8.78 -12.60 -0.74
N SER A 53 7.79 -13.45 -0.44
CA SER A 53 8.01 -14.88 -0.24
C SER A 53 8.37 -15.60 -1.54
N ALA A 54 7.70 -15.26 -2.65
CA ALA A 54 8.01 -15.80 -3.97
C ALA A 54 9.43 -15.39 -4.44
N ASP A 55 9.80 -14.12 -4.21
CA ASP A 55 11.14 -13.61 -4.52
C ASP A 55 12.23 -14.40 -3.77
N LYS A 56 12.00 -14.66 -2.47
CA LYS A 56 12.88 -15.49 -1.64
C LYS A 56 12.96 -16.94 -2.11
N ALA A 57 11.86 -17.51 -2.57
CA ALA A 57 11.83 -18.88 -3.09
C ALA A 57 12.56 -19.02 -4.43
N GLY A 58 12.74 -17.93 -5.17
CA GLY A 58 13.47 -17.92 -6.44
C GLY A 58 12.65 -18.37 -7.66
N ASP A 59 11.33 -18.49 -7.51
CA ASP A 59 10.41 -18.78 -8.61
C ASP A 59 10.01 -17.46 -9.30
N ALA A 60 10.56 -17.23 -10.51
CA ALA A 60 10.33 -16.01 -11.26
C ALA A 60 8.89 -15.92 -11.80
N GLN A 61 8.29 -17.05 -12.16
CA GLN A 61 6.93 -17.15 -12.67
C GLN A 61 5.94 -16.81 -11.55
N GLU A 62 6.13 -17.40 -10.38
CA GLU A 62 5.31 -17.12 -9.20
C GLU A 62 5.47 -15.67 -8.75
N THR A 63 6.69 -15.15 -8.69
CA THR A 63 6.96 -13.73 -8.36
C THR A 63 6.18 -12.80 -9.29
N SER A 64 6.20 -13.07 -10.60
CA SER A 64 5.49 -12.29 -11.61
C SER A 64 3.98 -12.35 -11.43
N ALA A 65 3.44 -13.55 -11.16
CA ALA A 65 2.01 -13.74 -10.89
C ALA A 65 1.57 -13.00 -9.62
N ARG A 66 2.37 -13.04 -8.55
CA ARG A 66 2.10 -12.33 -7.29
C ARG A 66 2.19 -10.82 -7.46
N LEU A 67 3.12 -10.31 -8.26
CA LEU A 67 3.20 -8.89 -8.60
C LEU A 67 1.94 -8.42 -9.33
N TYR A 68 1.44 -9.22 -10.28
CA TYR A 68 0.21 -8.91 -10.99
C TYR A 68 -1.02 -8.91 -10.06
N ASP A 69 -1.15 -9.89 -9.16
CA ASP A 69 -2.23 -9.91 -8.15
C ASP A 69 -2.15 -8.68 -7.22
N LEU A 70 -0.95 -8.33 -6.75
CA LEU A 70 -0.73 -7.14 -5.93
C LEU A 70 -1.12 -5.86 -6.69
N GLN A 71 -0.67 -5.70 -7.94
CA GLN A 71 -1.02 -4.55 -8.78
C GLN A 71 -2.53 -4.42 -8.95
N ARG A 72 -3.18 -5.53 -9.33
CA ARG A 72 -4.63 -5.57 -9.56
C ARG A 72 -5.37 -5.17 -8.29
N PHE A 73 -5.03 -5.79 -7.16
CA PHE A 73 -5.68 -5.51 -5.88
C PHE A 73 -5.47 -4.06 -5.42
N SER A 74 -4.23 -3.54 -5.50
CA SER A 74 -3.95 -2.15 -5.16
C SER A 74 -4.73 -1.18 -6.05
N SER A 75 -4.85 -1.45 -7.35
CA SER A 75 -5.59 -0.58 -8.27
C SER A 75 -7.12 -0.60 -8.09
N SER A 76 -7.68 -1.64 -7.46
CA SER A 76 -9.14 -1.81 -7.32
C SER A 76 -9.69 -1.47 -5.93
N HIS A 77 -8.84 -1.30 -4.91
CA HIS A 77 -9.25 -1.09 -3.53
C HIS A 77 -8.62 0.19 -2.95
N MET A 78 -9.42 1.03 -2.29
CA MET A 78 -8.87 2.15 -1.51
C MET A 78 -8.13 1.66 -0.27
N ASN A 79 -7.26 2.52 0.28
CA ASN A 79 -6.43 2.19 1.44
C ASN A 79 -5.56 0.94 1.24
N ALA A 80 -5.21 0.64 -0.02
CA ALA A 80 -4.47 -0.55 -0.43
C ALA A 80 -3.25 -0.22 -1.29
N SER A 81 -2.64 0.96 -1.12
CA SER A 81 -1.38 1.29 -1.79
C SER A 81 -0.28 0.36 -1.27
N SER A 82 0.49 -0.25 -2.18
CA SER A 82 1.52 -1.22 -1.80
C SER A 82 2.70 -0.59 -1.06
N GLY A 83 2.90 0.71 -1.25
CA GLY A 83 4.17 1.38 -1.00
C GLY A 83 5.28 0.79 -1.87
N THR A 84 6.51 1.21 -1.59
CA THR A 84 7.68 0.69 -2.31
C THR A 84 8.01 -0.74 -1.88
N LEU A 85 8.17 -1.62 -2.86
CA LEU A 85 8.64 -3.00 -2.72
C LEU A 85 9.87 -3.20 -3.59
N TYR A 86 10.82 -4.00 -3.12
CA TYR A 86 12.01 -4.39 -3.89
C TYR A 86 12.09 -5.91 -3.98
N LEU A 87 12.35 -6.43 -5.19
CA LEU A 87 12.71 -7.83 -5.41
C LEU A 87 14.20 -8.03 -5.12
N GLN A 88 14.55 -7.97 -3.84
CA GLN A 88 15.94 -7.97 -3.41
C GLN A 88 16.65 -9.28 -3.78
N GLU A 89 15.98 -10.42 -3.63
CA GLU A 89 16.63 -11.71 -3.88
C GLU A 89 16.82 -11.97 -5.37
N GLN A 90 15.85 -11.57 -6.20
CA GLN A 90 16.02 -11.58 -7.64
C GLN A 90 17.18 -10.68 -8.08
N TYR A 91 17.26 -9.44 -7.56
CA TYR A 91 18.37 -8.54 -7.85
C TYR A 91 19.72 -9.16 -7.45
N ASN A 92 19.80 -9.75 -6.25
CA ASN A 92 21.00 -10.44 -5.77
C ASN A 92 21.42 -11.58 -6.72
N ARG A 93 20.47 -12.41 -7.17
CA ARG A 93 20.72 -13.51 -8.12
C ARG A 93 21.22 -12.99 -9.47
N ASP A 94 20.62 -11.91 -9.97
CA ASP A 94 20.98 -11.33 -11.27
C ASP A 94 22.35 -10.62 -11.23
N VAL A 95 22.70 -9.96 -10.13
CA VAL A 95 24.05 -9.40 -9.91
C VAL A 95 25.07 -10.52 -9.85
N LYS A 96 24.80 -11.59 -9.08
CA LYS A 96 25.69 -12.75 -9.01
C LYS A 96 25.92 -13.33 -10.39
N LYS A 97 24.86 -13.56 -11.17
CA LYS A 97 24.93 -14.09 -12.54
C LYS A 97 25.73 -13.17 -13.48
N ALA A 98 25.56 -11.85 -13.37
CA ALA A 98 26.31 -10.90 -14.17
C ALA A 98 27.82 -10.91 -13.84
N MET A 99 28.16 -11.10 -12.56
CA MET A 99 29.55 -11.14 -12.08
C MET A 99 30.25 -12.48 -12.35
N THR A 100 29.53 -13.59 -12.29
CA THR A 100 30.10 -14.93 -12.54
C THR A 100 30.01 -15.38 -14.00
N GLY A 101 29.22 -14.69 -14.82
CA GLY A 101 28.88 -15.13 -16.17
C GLY A 101 28.14 -16.48 -16.17
N ASN A 102 28.24 -17.22 -17.29
CA ASN A 102 27.66 -18.57 -17.44
C ASN A 102 28.58 -19.69 -16.94
N SER A 103 29.76 -19.38 -16.43
CA SER A 103 30.69 -20.39 -15.92
C SER A 103 30.35 -20.68 -14.45
N PRO A 104 29.90 -21.91 -14.11
CA PRO A 104 29.85 -22.35 -12.73
C PRO A 104 31.30 -22.60 -12.32
N GLY A 105 32.03 -21.53 -12.01
CA GLY A 105 33.40 -21.64 -11.55
C GLY A 105 33.43 -22.57 -10.35
N GLY A 106 34.27 -23.61 -10.40
CA GLY A 106 34.50 -24.48 -9.26
C GLY A 106 34.96 -23.68 -8.03
N ALA A 107 35.07 -24.35 -6.88
CA ALA A 107 35.49 -23.70 -5.63
C ALA A 107 36.82 -22.93 -5.73
N ASP A 108 37.64 -23.23 -6.75
CA ASP A 108 38.93 -22.58 -7.02
C ASP A 108 38.91 -21.72 -8.30
N SER A 109 37.74 -21.21 -8.68
CA SER A 109 37.61 -20.25 -9.77
C SER A 109 38.03 -18.84 -9.33
N PRO A 110 38.52 -18.00 -10.25
CA PRO A 110 38.77 -16.57 -10.00
C PRO A 110 37.60 -15.85 -9.33
N GLN A 111 36.37 -16.21 -9.73
CA GLN A 111 35.14 -15.67 -9.17
C GLN A 111 34.92 -16.11 -7.73
N ALA A 112 35.20 -17.38 -7.39
CA ALA A 112 35.07 -17.90 -6.03
C ALA A 112 36.13 -17.29 -5.09
N ARG A 113 37.36 -17.09 -5.57
CA ARG A 113 38.42 -16.39 -4.80
C ARG A 113 38.07 -14.92 -4.58
N ALA A 114 37.60 -14.24 -5.62
CA ALA A 114 37.13 -12.86 -5.51
C ALA A 114 35.94 -12.73 -4.53
N ASP A 115 34.98 -13.65 -4.60
CA ASP A 115 33.85 -13.66 -3.68
C ASP A 115 34.32 -13.89 -2.24
N ALA A 116 35.26 -14.81 -1.98
CA ALA A 116 35.80 -15.04 -0.64
C ALA A 116 36.39 -13.78 0.02
N VAL A 117 36.97 -12.88 -0.79
CA VAL A 117 37.51 -11.58 -0.32
C VAL A 117 36.40 -10.53 -0.16
N CYS A 118 35.46 -10.47 -1.10
CA CYS A 118 34.45 -9.41 -1.17
C CYS A 118 33.15 -9.69 -0.39
N ASN A 119 32.91 -10.94 0.01
CA ASN A 119 31.69 -11.42 0.70
C ASN A 119 31.57 -11.13 2.22
N PRO A 120 32.57 -10.65 3.02
CA PRO A 120 32.39 -10.58 4.48
C PRO A 120 31.27 -9.64 4.95
N ASN A 121 30.76 -8.75 4.09
CA ASN A 121 29.62 -7.87 4.38
C ASN A 121 28.36 -8.19 3.55
N LEU A 122 28.36 -9.24 2.72
CA LEU A 122 27.26 -9.53 1.79
C LEU A 122 25.98 -9.93 2.54
N SER A 123 26.10 -10.69 3.63
CA SER A 123 24.97 -11.10 4.47
C SER A 123 24.27 -9.94 5.17
N ILE A 124 24.97 -8.81 5.37
CA ILE A 124 24.48 -7.63 6.07
C ILE A 124 24.00 -6.55 5.08
N ARG A 125 24.75 -6.32 4.00
CA ARG A 125 24.52 -5.21 3.05
C ARG A 125 23.95 -5.65 1.70
N GLY A 126 23.82 -6.95 1.46
CA GLY A 126 23.45 -7.51 0.16
C GLY A 126 24.49 -7.17 -0.92
N TYR A 127 24.10 -7.37 -2.18
CA TYR A 127 24.90 -7.07 -3.37
C TYR A 127 24.98 -5.55 -3.63
N SER A 128 25.57 -4.83 -2.67
CA SER A 128 25.77 -3.38 -2.70
C SER A 128 26.79 -2.96 -3.78
N LYS A 129 26.80 -1.68 -4.14
CA LYS A 129 27.80 -1.12 -5.06
C LYS A 129 29.23 -1.39 -4.57
N ALA A 130 29.49 -1.35 -3.26
CA ALA A 130 30.82 -1.64 -2.70
C ALA A 130 31.26 -3.09 -2.93
N TYR A 131 30.31 -4.05 -2.85
CA TYR A 131 30.60 -5.44 -3.21
C TYR A 131 30.91 -5.57 -4.70
N GLN A 132 30.11 -4.91 -5.55
CA GLN A 132 30.32 -4.93 -7.01
C GLN A 132 31.67 -4.33 -7.40
N ASP A 133 32.03 -3.18 -6.82
CA ASP A 133 33.32 -2.51 -7.04
C ASP A 133 34.50 -3.41 -6.56
N CYS A 134 34.35 -4.11 -5.43
CA CYS A 134 35.34 -5.06 -4.92
C CYS A 134 35.53 -6.25 -5.86
N MET A 135 34.43 -6.90 -6.25
CA MET A 135 34.45 -8.06 -7.16
C MET A 135 35.15 -7.72 -8.48
N LEU A 136 34.82 -6.56 -9.04
CA LEU A 136 35.40 -6.08 -10.28
C LEU A 136 36.91 -5.85 -10.14
N ALA A 137 37.36 -5.24 -9.03
CA ALA A 137 38.78 -5.01 -8.76
C ALA A 137 39.55 -6.33 -8.64
N GLU A 138 39.00 -7.33 -7.97
CA GLU A 138 39.66 -8.62 -7.75
C GLU A 138 39.73 -9.45 -9.05
N LEU A 139 38.63 -9.49 -9.83
CA LEU A 139 38.63 -10.13 -11.14
C LEU A 139 39.58 -9.46 -12.14
N THR A 140 39.79 -8.15 -12.02
CA THR A 140 40.77 -7.42 -12.84
C THR A 140 42.21 -7.82 -12.49
N LYS A 141 42.54 -8.01 -11.20
CA LYS A 141 43.87 -8.48 -10.77
C LYS A 141 44.19 -9.87 -11.32
N GLU A 142 43.18 -10.76 -11.39
CA GLU A 142 43.33 -12.10 -11.96
C GLU A 142 43.27 -12.13 -13.50
N GLY A 143 43.22 -10.97 -14.17
CA GLY A 143 43.18 -10.86 -15.62
C GLY A 143 41.89 -11.39 -16.26
N GLN A 144 40.84 -11.62 -15.47
CA GLN A 144 39.55 -12.13 -15.96
C GLN A 144 38.69 -11.07 -16.62
N VAL A 145 38.96 -9.80 -16.32
CA VAL A 145 38.24 -8.65 -16.88
C VAL A 145 39.24 -7.80 -17.63
N THR A 146 39.24 -7.91 -18.96
CA THR A 146 40.06 -7.08 -19.86
C THR A 146 39.48 -5.69 -20.04
N ASP A 147 38.15 -5.55 -19.94
CA ASP A 147 37.46 -4.26 -19.94
C ASP A 147 36.24 -4.30 -18.99
N PRO A 148 36.29 -3.58 -17.85
CA PRO A 148 35.20 -3.48 -16.89
C PRO A 148 33.87 -2.99 -17.47
N SER A 149 33.90 -2.22 -18.56
CA SER A 149 32.69 -1.67 -19.21
C SER A 149 31.85 -2.74 -19.92
N THR A 150 32.41 -3.93 -20.14
CA THR A 150 31.70 -5.07 -20.74
C THR A 150 30.72 -5.75 -19.77
N ILE A 151 30.90 -5.58 -18.46
CA ILE A 151 30.02 -6.16 -17.44
C ILE A 151 28.79 -5.26 -17.24
N LYS A 152 27.65 -5.70 -17.79
CA LYS A 152 26.36 -5.01 -17.60
C LYS A 152 25.71 -5.45 -16.29
N LEU A 153 25.86 -4.62 -15.26
CA LEU A 153 25.18 -4.81 -13.98
C LEU A 153 23.66 -4.54 -14.09
N PRO A 154 22.82 -5.31 -13.37
CA PRO A 154 21.38 -5.06 -13.34
C PRO A 154 21.05 -3.67 -12.78
N ASN A 155 20.10 -2.97 -13.41
CA ASN A 155 19.62 -1.69 -12.91
C ASN A 155 18.66 -1.93 -11.71
N PRO A 156 18.96 -1.42 -10.50
CA PRO A 156 18.12 -1.63 -9.32
C PRO A 156 16.70 -1.06 -9.48
N ALA A 157 16.49 -0.07 -10.36
CA ALA A 157 15.17 0.49 -10.61
C ALA A 157 14.19 -0.54 -11.22
N LEU A 158 14.69 -1.56 -11.93
CA LEU A 158 13.86 -2.61 -12.54
C LEU A 158 13.30 -3.61 -11.53
N TYR A 159 13.83 -3.61 -10.31
CA TYR A 159 13.40 -4.48 -9.21
C TYR A 159 12.54 -3.74 -8.19
N ARG A 160 12.28 -2.45 -8.42
CA ARG A 160 11.46 -1.60 -7.56
C ARG A 160 10.05 -1.52 -8.12
N TYR A 161 9.07 -1.88 -7.30
CA TYR A 161 7.65 -1.82 -7.64
C TYR A 161 6.89 -0.97 -6.63
N GLU A 162 5.93 -0.19 -7.13
CA GLU A 162 5.08 0.67 -6.32
C GLU A 162 3.72 0.82 -7.01
N PHE A 163 2.66 0.41 -6.33
CA PHE A 163 1.29 0.44 -6.83
C PHE A 163 0.43 1.33 -5.94
N ASN A 164 -0.21 2.31 -6.56
CA ASN A 164 -1.04 3.28 -5.86
C ASN A 164 -2.49 2.84 -5.85
N ALA A 165 -3.14 2.98 -4.70
CA ALA A 165 -4.57 2.79 -4.58
C ALA A 165 -5.35 4.00 -5.06
N PRO A 166 -6.57 3.79 -5.59
CA PRO A 166 -7.49 4.87 -5.86
C PRO A 166 -7.94 5.53 -4.55
N ILE A 167 -8.30 6.82 -4.64
CA ILE A 167 -8.86 7.58 -3.52
C ILE A 167 -10.21 6.98 -3.08
N TRP A 168 -10.98 6.49 -4.05
CA TRP A 168 -12.26 5.81 -3.81
C TRP A 168 -12.38 4.55 -4.67
N SER A 169 -12.97 3.49 -4.12
CA SER A 169 -13.21 2.21 -4.78
C SER A 169 -14.67 1.80 -4.63
N PRO A 170 -15.29 1.18 -5.66
CA PRO A 170 -16.68 0.75 -5.61
C PRO A 170 -16.85 -0.59 -4.87
N ASP A 171 -16.31 -0.70 -3.65
CA ASP A 171 -16.38 -1.87 -2.77
C ASP A 171 -17.10 -1.53 -1.46
N PHE A 172 -17.20 -2.49 -0.53
CA PHE A 172 -17.85 -2.27 0.77
C PHE A 172 -17.22 -1.10 1.56
N ALA A 173 -15.89 -0.94 1.47
CA ALA A 173 -15.18 0.18 2.07
C ALA A 173 -15.64 1.51 1.46
N GLY A 174 -15.67 1.64 0.13
CA GLY A 174 -16.05 2.92 -0.47
C GLY A 174 -17.52 3.29 -0.31
N TRP A 175 -18.42 2.32 -0.39
CA TRP A 175 -19.83 2.60 -0.14
C TRP A 175 -20.11 2.91 1.33
N SER A 176 -19.40 2.28 2.26
CA SER A 176 -19.53 2.62 3.69
C SER A 176 -19.01 4.03 4.02
N ILE A 177 -17.92 4.50 3.39
CA ILE A 177 -17.48 5.91 3.49
C ILE A 177 -18.59 6.84 3.01
N VAL A 178 -19.14 6.60 1.82
CA VAL A 178 -20.17 7.48 1.23
C VAL A 178 -21.40 7.55 2.14
N ALA A 179 -21.88 6.41 2.64
CA ALA A 179 -23.02 6.36 3.56
C ALA A 179 -22.72 7.05 4.90
N THR A 180 -21.52 6.85 5.45
CA THR A 180 -21.08 7.52 6.68
C THR A 180 -21.01 9.03 6.50
N PHE A 181 -20.46 9.50 5.37
CA PHE A 181 -20.39 10.91 5.03
C PHE A 181 -21.77 11.55 4.91
N PHE A 182 -22.71 10.84 4.27
CA PHE A 182 -24.10 11.29 4.17
C PHE A 182 -24.78 11.45 5.53
N VAL A 183 -24.66 10.44 6.42
CA VAL A 183 -25.20 10.51 7.79
C VAL A 183 -24.52 11.62 8.60
N MET A 184 -23.21 11.81 8.42
CA MET A 184 -22.45 12.87 9.07
C MET A 184 -22.99 14.26 8.69
N ILE A 185 -23.21 14.52 7.39
CA ILE A 185 -23.78 15.79 6.91
C ILE A 185 -25.14 16.05 7.55
N ILE A 186 -26.05 15.06 7.52
CA ILE A 186 -27.39 15.20 8.12
C ILE A 186 -27.29 15.53 9.61
N THR A 187 -26.38 14.86 10.32
CA THR A 187 -26.16 15.06 11.75
C THR A 187 -25.64 16.48 12.03
N VAL A 188 -24.65 16.95 11.28
CA VAL A 188 -24.07 18.29 11.41
C VAL A 188 -25.12 19.37 11.14
N VAL A 189 -25.86 19.28 10.04
CA VAL A 189 -26.92 20.26 9.70
C VAL A 189 -27.96 20.36 10.82
N ARG A 190 -28.38 19.22 11.39
CA ARG A 190 -29.31 19.20 12.53
C ARG A 190 -28.73 19.85 13.79
N LEU A 191 -27.47 19.59 14.10
CA LEU A 191 -26.81 20.19 15.27
C LEU A 191 -26.70 21.71 15.11
N ILE A 192 -26.35 22.20 13.92
CA ILE A 192 -26.30 23.63 13.61
C ILE A 192 -27.70 24.26 13.76
N ALA A 193 -28.73 23.67 13.16
CA ALA A 193 -30.09 24.18 13.25
C ALA A 193 -30.58 24.30 14.71
N LEU A 194 -30.31 23.28 15.55
CA LEU A 194 -30.64 23.33 16.97
C LEU A 194 -29.80 24.36 17.73
N GLY A 195 -28.53 24.53 17.38
CA GLY A 195 -27.64 25.52 17.96
C GLY A 195 -28.12 26.96 17.70
N VAL A 196 -28.44 27.27 16.44
CA VAL A 196 -28.99 28.57 16.04
C VAL A 196 -30.31 28.86 16.73
N LEU A 197 -31.23 27.87 16.77
CA LEU A 197 -32.51 28.03 17.45
C LEU A 197 -32.33 28.33 18.94
N ARG A 198 -31.45 27.60 19.63
CA ARG A 198 -31.13 27.86 21.05
C ARG A 198 -30.52 29.25 21.26
N LEU A 199 -29.69 29.71 20.33
CA LEU A 199 -29.06 31.02 20.40
C LEU A 199 -30.09 32.15 20.22
N LEU A 200 -31.00 32.02 19.26
CA LEU A 200 -32.10 32.98 19.05
C LEU A 200 -33.03 33.04 20.26
N LEU A 201 -33.44 31.89 20.80
CA LEU A 201 -34.28 31.84 22.00
C LEU A 201 -33.58 32.48 23.21
N ARG A 202 -32.29 32.19 23.43
CA ARG A 202 -31.51 32.82 24.51
C ARG A 202 -31.40 34.33 24.36
N ARG A 203 -31.33 34.85 23.12
CA ARG A 203 -31.32 36.30 22.87
C ARG A 203 -32.68 36.93 23.15
N HIS A 204 -33.76 36.31 22.70
CA HIS A 204 -35.11 36.85 22.89
C HIS A 204 -35.54 36.87 24.36
N TYR A 205 -35.29 35.79 25.12
CA TYR A 205 -35.60 35.72 26.55
C TYR A 205 -34.66 36.55 27.45
N ARG A 206 -33.55 37.09 26.92
CA ARG A 206 -32.72 38.08 27.64
C ARG A 206 -33.18 39.53 27.43
N GLN A 207 -34.10 39.77 26.49
CA GLN A 207 -34.64 41.09 26.17
C GLN A 207 -36.01 41.37 26.80
N LEU A 208 -36.62 40.36 27.43
CA LEU A 208 -37.80 40.45 28.31
C LEU A 208 -37.33 40.43 29.76
#